data_AF-A0A6U5EH70-F1
#
_entry.id   AF-A0A6U5EH70-F1
#
_cell.length_a   1.000
_cell.length_b   1.000
_cell.length_c   1.000
_cell.angle_alpha   90.00
_cell.angle_beta   90.00
_cell.angle_gamma   90.00
#
_symmetry.space_group_name_H-M   'P 1'
#
loop_
_entity.id
_entity.type
_entity.pdbx_description
1 polymer ?
#
loop_
_entity_poly.entity_id
_entity_poly.type
_entity_poly.pdbx_seq_one_letter_code
_entity_poly.pdbx_strand_id
1 'polypeptide(L)'
;MYGTNPKEVEKSKKIFALFISSSQEIVFDPRTDEAAKATFSEVFSHLVKFLQYMMLNGIYFSWISAYEFHPFGVVAARDGYISSPSNIICLRQLANNFSIALLYQLLLTFFGEGLVAISSILTGLRFRKMMENPVFTSASPSDFWGQKWNLVIHENLKRGVYKPVRKRFSRNVAMVSSFVASGIFHEWILLGK
;
A
#
# COMPACT_ATOMS: atom_id res chain seq x y z
N MET A 1 -11.30 14.54 -17.06
CA MET A 1 -10.90 14.24 -15.65
C MET A 1 -11.28 15.43 -14.77
N TYR A 2 -11.73 15.23 -13.53
CA TYR A 2 -12.38 16.25 -12.67
C TYR A 2 -11.47 17.39 -12.13
N GLY A 3 -10.40 17.74 -12.85
CA GLY A 3 -9.43 18.77 -12.46
C GLY A 3 -8.75 18.47 -11.12
N THR A 4 -8.43 17.19 -10.88
CA THR A 4 -7.79 16.71 -9.65
C THR A 4 -6.44 16.03 -9.90
N ASN A 5 -6.03 15.94 -11.16
CA ASN A 5 -4.76 15.39 -11.59
C ASN A 5 -3.64 16.44 -11.56
N PRO A 6 -2.37 16.02 -11.54
CA PRO A 6 -1.23 16.89 -11.79
C PRO A 6 -1.34 17.56 -13.17
N LYS A 7 -0.94 18.82 -13.34
CA LYS A 7 -1.13 19.54 -14.62
C LYS A 7 -0.22 19.01 -15.72
N GLU A 8 0.96 18.48 -15.39
CA GLU A 8 1.84 17.91 -16.41
C GLU A 8 1.26 16.66 -17.07
N VAL A 9 0.47 15.87 -16.33
CA VAL A 9 -0.30 14.75 -16.87
C VAL A 9 -1.24 15.24 -17.99
N GLU A 10 -1.73 16.47 -17.93
CA GLU A 10 -2.57 17.05 -18.97
C GLU A 10 -1.77 17.61 -20.15
N LYS A 11 -0.47 17.90 -19.97
CA LYS A 11 0.41 18.51 -20.99
C LYS A 11 1.15 17.49 -21.86
N SER A 12 1.47 16.30 -21.33
CA SER A 12 2.29 15.30 -22.02
C SER A 12 1.55 13.98 -22.20
N LYS A 13 1.30 13.58 -23.45
CA LYS A 13 0.65 12.29 -23.78
C LYS A 13 1.42 11.09 -23.24
N LYS A 14 2.76 11.18 -23.18
CA LYS A 14 3.63 10.11 -22.64
C LYS A 14 3.46 9.98 -21.13
N ILE A 15 3.53 11.10 -20.40
CA ILE A 15 3.33 11.11 -18.95
C ILE A 15 1.90 10.73 -18.61
N PHE A 16 0.92 11.15 -19.41
CA PHE A 16 -0.46 10.71 -19.29
C PHE A 16 -0.60 9.19 -19.41
N ALA A 17 -0.09 8.61 -20.50
CA ALA A 17 -0.15 7.17 -20.74
C ALA A 17 0.52 6.39 -19.60
N LEU A 18 1.69 6.86 -19.13
CA LEU A 18 2.38 6.25 -18.00
C LEU A 18 1.57 6.40 -16.70
N PHE A 19 1.02 7.58 -16.43
CA PHE A 19 0.23 7.85 -15.23
C PHE A 19 -1.01 6.97 -15.10
N ILE A 20 -1.69 6.68 -16.21
CA ILE A 20 -2.90 5.84 -16.20
C ILE A 20 -2.60 4.33 -16.23
N SER A 21 -1.41 3.94 -16.72
CA SER A 21 -1.03 2.51 -16.88
C SER A 21 -0.11 2.02 -15.75
N SER A 22 0.59 2.92 -15.08
CA SER A 22 1.50 2.60 -13.99
C SER A 22 0.73 2.18 -12.74
N SER A 23 1.13 1.06 -12.15
CA SER A 23 0.70 0.67 -10.81
C SER A 23 1.40 1.47 -9.71
N GLN A 24 2.34 2.34 -10.05
CA GLN A 24 3.10 3.21 -9.16
C GLN A 24 2.70 4.68 -9.33
N GLU A 25 2.76 5.43 -8.24
CA GLU A 25 2.48 6.88 -8.24
C GLU A 25 3.74 7.67 -8.60
N ILE A 26 3.68 8.44 -9.69
CA ILE A 26 4.77 9.35 -10.10
C ILE A 26 4.85 10.51 -9.10
N VAL A 27 6.07 10.87 -8.69
CA VAL A 27 6.29 12.05 -7.86
C VAL A 27 6.37 13.30 -8.74
N PHE A 28 5.51 14.28 -8.48
CA PHE A 28 5.53 15.59 -9.13
C PHE A 28 6.13 16.63 -8.19
N ASP A 29 6.96 17.53 -8.71
CA ASP A 29 7.52 18.64 -7.95
C ASP A 29 6.41 19.65 -7.59
N PRO A 30 6.19 19.99 -6.30
CA PRO A 30 5.13 20.92 -5.91
C PRO A 30 5.27 22.34 -6.49
N ARG A 31 6.49 22.76 -6.89
CA ARG A 31 6.78 24.11 -7.39
C ARG A 31 6.61 24.20 -8.91
N THR A 32 7.13 23.22 -9.64
CA THR A 32 7.11 23.22 -11.12
C THR A 32 5.96 22.42 -11.70
N ASP A 33 5.35 21.53 -10.89
CA ASP A 33 4.34 20.55 -11.28
C ASP A 33 4.84 19.54 -12.35
N GLU A 34 6.17 19.44 -12.50
CA GLU A 34 6.86 18.51 -13.40
C GLU A 34 7.21 17.20 -12.70
N ALA A 35 7.30 16.13 -13.47
CA ALA A 35 7.62 14.79 -13.00
C ALA A 35 9.07 14.78 -12.53
N ALA A 36 9.26 14.48 -11.26
CA ALA A 36 10.59 14.43 -10.66
C ALA A 36 11.40 13.32 -11.33
N LYS A 37 12.63 13.64 -11.72
CA LYS A 37 13.58 12.65 -12.26
C LYS A 37 14.15 11.81 -11.13
N ALA A 38 14.30 10.52 -11.36
CA ALA A 38 14.97 9.65 -10.41
C ALA A 38 16.48 9.89 -10.46
N THR A 39 17.10 9.96 -9.29
CA THR A 39 18.57 9.97 -9.17
C THR A 39 19.11 8.55 -9.08
N PHE A 40 20.38 8.36 -9.48
CA PHE A 40 21.05 7.07 -9.33
C PHE A 40 21.08 6.60 -7.86
N SER A 41 21.31 7.53 -6.93
CA SER A 41 21.34 7.24 -5.48
C SER A 41 19.99 6.73 -4.97
N GLU A 42 18.88 7.35 -5.40
CA GLU A 42 17.53 6.89 -5.05
C GLU A 42 17.26 5.48 -5.59
N VAL A 43 17.54 5.24 -6.88
CA VAL A 43 17.36 3.92 -7.51
C VAL A 43 18.21 2.86 -6.81
N PHE A 44 19.49 3.16 -6.54
CA PHE A 44 20.38 2.26 -5.83
C PHE A 44 19.89 1.96 -4.41
N SER A 45 19.37 2.97 -3.70
CA SER A 45 18.75 2.77 -2.38
C SER A 45 17.58 1.79 -2.43
N HIS A 46 16.70 1.92 -3.43
CA HIS A 46 15.58 1.00 -3.62
C HIS A 46 16.05 -0.43 -3.95
N LEU A 47 17.09 -0.58 -4.77
CA LEU A 47 17.68 -1.90 -5.07
C LEU A 47 18.29 -2.56 -3.83
N VAL A 48 19.02 -1.80 -3.01
CA VAL A 48 19.58 -2.31 -1.74
C VAL A 48 18.45 -2.74 -0.80
N LYS A 49 17.42 -1.92 -0.63
CA LYS A 49 16.25 -2.27 0.18
C LYS A 49 15.52 -3.49 -0.35
N PHE A 50 15.34 -3.59 -1.65
CA PHE A 50 14.76 -4.77 -2.30
C PHE A 50 15.50 -6.04 -1.90
N LEU A 51 16.84 -6.06 -1.99
CA LEU A 51 17.65 -7.21 -1.58
C LEU A 51 17.56 -7.49 -0.08
N GLN A 52 17.59 -6.46 0.77
CA GLN A 52 17.42 -6.61 2.22
C GLN A 52 16.07 -7.22 2.58
N TYR A 53 14.98 -6.70 2.01
CA TYR A 53 13.64 -7.23 2.24
C TYR A 53 13.47 -8.61 1.62
N MET A 54 14.12 -8.93 0.50
CA MET A 54 14.13 -10.28 -0.06
C MET A 54 14.69 -11.30 0.94
N MET A 55 15.85 -11.00 1.53
CA MET A 55 16.47 -11.86 2.54
C MET A 55 15.59 -11.96 3.81
N LEU A 56 15.09 -10.82 4.29
CA LEU A 56 14.24 -10.77 5.49
C LEU A 56 12.95 -11.56 5.30
N ASN A 57 12.30 -11.45 4.14
CA ASN A 57 11.14 -12.26 3.79
C ASN A 57 11.48 -13.74 3.76
N GLY A 58 12.60 -14.13 3.16
CA GLY A 58 13.04 -15.53 3.13
C GLY A 58 13.22 -16.13 4.53
N ILE A 59 13.90 -15.40 5.42
CA ILE A 59 14.11 -15.81 6.81
C ILE A 59 12.77 -15.90 7.55
N TYR A 60 11.93 -14.86 7.45
CA TYR A 60 10.68 -14.77 8.20
C TYR A 60 9.64 -15.79 7.71
N PHE A 61 9.53 -15.98 6.40
CA PHE A 61 8.68 -17.00 5.80
C PHE A 61 9.12 -18.40 6.21
N SER A 62 10.43 -18.69 6.16
CA SER A 62 10.99 -19.98 6.61
C SER A 62 10.70 -20.25 8.10
N TRP A 63 10.83 -19.21 8.94
CA TRP A 63 10.50 -19.32 10.35
C TRP A 63 9.02 -19.62 10.58
N ILE A 64 8.11 -18.85 9.96
CA ILE A 64 6.66 -19.03 10.15
C ILE A 64 6.17 -20.35 9.55
N SER A 65 6.71 -20.78 8.41
CA SER A 65 6.31 -22.02 7.75
C SER A 65 6.66 -23.26 8.56
N ALA A 66 7.75 -23.21 9.34
CA ALA A 66 8.10 -24.27 10.29
C ALA A 66 7.03 -24.52 11.37
N TYR A 67 6.10 -23.57 11.58
CA TYR A 67 4.98 -23.68 12.51
C TYR A 67 3.61 -23.71 11.82
N GLU A 68 3.55 -24.06 10.53
CA GLU A 68 2.30 -24.06 9.76
C GLU A 68 1.55 -22.72 9.85
N PHE A 69 2.27 -21.59 9.91
CA PHE A 69 1.69 -20.25 10.05
C PHE A 69 1.01 -19.95 11.40
N HIS A 70 1.28 -20.76 12.42
CA HIS A 70 0.74 -20.61 13.78
C HIS A 70 1.83 -20.70 14.87
N PRO A 71 2.83 -19.77 14.88
CA PRO A 71 4.00 -19.85 15.76
C PRO A 71 3.68 -19.83 17.27
N PHE A 72 2.50 -19.37 17.68
CA PHE A 72 2.09 -19.32 19.09
C PHE A 72 1.01 -20.35 19.46
N GLY A 73 0.82 -21.36 18.59
CA GLY A 73 -0.15 -22.44 18.74
C GLY A 73 -1.52 -22.14 18.13
N VAL A 74 -2.35 -23.18 18.00
CA VAL A 74 -3.71 -23.09 17.44
C VAL A 74 -4.69 -22.72 18.55
N VAL A 75 -5.38 -21.58 18.44
CA VAL A 75 -6.32 -21.14 19.49
C VAL A 75 -7.75 -21.61 19.24
N ALA A 76 -8.24 -21.71 18.00
CA ALA A 76 -9.53 -22.34 17.63
C ALA A 76 -9.86 -22.10 16.15
N ALA A 77 -9.21 -22.80 15.21
CA ALA A 77 -9.45 -22.53 13.78
C ALA A 77 -9.51 -23.76 12.88
N ARG A 78 -9.47 -25.00 13.43
CA ARG A 78 -9.51 -26.18 12.56
C ARG A 78 -10.86 -26.39 11.86
N ASP A 79 -11.94 -25.79 12.39
CA ASP A 79 -13.32 -26.06 11.94
C ASP A 79 -14.16 -24.79 11.67
N GLY A 80 -13.54 -23.74 11.10
CA GLY A 80 -14.29 -22.69 10.38
C GLY A 80 -15.19 -21.74 11.18
N TYR A 81 -15.24 -21.81 12.50
CA TYR A 81 -16.01 -20.88 13.31
C TYR A 81 -15.16 -20.22 14.39
N ILE A 82 -15.32 -18.90 14.50
CA ILE A 82 -15.04 -18.14 15.71
C ILE A 82 -15.91 -18.77 16.81
N SER A 83 -15.39 -19.77 17.51
CA SER A 83 -16.15 -20.52 18.51
C SER A 83 -16.54 -19.65 19.70
N SER A 84 -15.84 -18.51 19.91
CA SER A 84 -16.19 -17.47 20.86
C SER A 84 -15.47 -16.14 20.52
N PRO A 85 -16.09 -14.96 20.74
CA PRO A 85 -15.42 -13.66 20.65
C PRO A 85 -14.15 -13.56 21.51
N SER A 86 -14.09 -14.31 22.63
CA SER A 86 -12.90 -14.37 23.50
C SER A 86 -11.67 -14.95 22.78
N ASN A 87 -11.87 -15.81 21.79
CA ASN A 87 -10.77 -16.41 21.03
C ASN A 87 -10.16 -15.42 20.03
N ILE A 88 -10.93 -14.42 19.58
CA ILE A 88 -10.44 -13.35 18.70
C ILE A 88 -9.41 -12.48 19.42
N ILE A 89 -9.68 -12.17 20.70
CA ILE A 89 -8.86 -11.28 21.53
C ILE A 89 -7.83 -12.05 22.38
N CYS A 90 -7.76 -13.38 22.25
CA CYS A 90 -6.76 -14.18 22.92
C CYS A 90 -5.35 -13.76 22.48
N LEU A 91 -4.45 -13.53 23.43
CA LEU A 91 -3.09 -13.03 23.15
C LEU A 91 -2.34 -13.90 22.14
N ARG A 92 -2.49 -15.23 22.21
CA ARG A 92 -1.87 -16.16 21.25
C ARG A 92 -2.42 -15.98 19.84
N GLN A 93 -3.73 -15.77 19.70
CA GLN A 93 -4.38 -15.51 18.41
C GLN A 93 -3.97 -14.15 17.86
N LEU A 94 -3.93 -13.12 18.71
CA LEU A 94 -3.46 -11.79 18.34
C LEU A 94 -1.98 -11.82 17.89
N ALA A 95 -1.14 -12.59 18.58
CA ALA A 95 0.26 -12.77 18.21
C ALA A 95 0.41 -13.49 16.86
N ASN A 96 -0.38 -14.55 16.61
CA ASN A 96 -0.41 -15.20 15.28
C ASN A 96 -0.88 -14.24 14.19
N ASN A 97 -1.98 -13.51 14.42
CA ASN A 97 -2.50 -12.51 13.47
C ASN A 97 -1.45 -11.43 13.18
N PHE A 98 -0.74 -10.96 14.21
CA PHE A 98 0.34 -10.00 14.07
C PHE A 98 1.50 -10.57 13.24
N SER A 99 1.91 -11.82 13.48
CA SER A 99 2.95 -12.48 12.68
C SER A 99 2.57 -12.56 11.20
N ILE A 100 1.32 -12.91 10.89
CA ILE A 100 0.84 -12.94 9.50
C ILE A 100 0.76 -11.53 8.91
N ALA A 101 0.28 -10.54 9.66
CA ALA A 101 0.25 -9.16 9.23
C ALA A 101 1.67 -8.62 8.95
N LEU A 102 2.65 -8.98 9.77
CA LEU A 102 4.05 -8.63 9.57
C LEU A 102 4.64 -9.30 8.33
N LEU A 103 4.36 -10.60 8.11
CA LEU A 103 4.77 -11.29 6.88
C LEU A 103 4.19 -10.59 5.65
N TYR A 104 2.90 -10.25 5.68
CA TYR A 104 2.23 -9.56 4.58
C TYR A 104 2.83 -8.18 4.32
N GLN A 105 3.12 -7.39 5.37
CA GLN A 105 3.80 -6.11 5.24
C GLN A 105 5.20 -6.25 4.62
N LEU A 106 5.96 -7.27 5.03
CA LEU A 106 7.30 -7.53 4.50
C LEU A 106 7.24 -7.88 3.02
N LEU A 107 6.30 -8.73 2.61
CA LEU A 107 6.10 -9.11 1.21
C LEU A 107 5.73 -7.88 0.36
N LEU A 108 4.76 -7.09 0.82
CA LEU A 108 4.35 -5.88 0.10
C LEU A 108 5.47 -4.85 -0.01
N THR A 109 6.28 -4.68 1.05
CA THR A 109 7.44 -3.77 1.00
C THR A 109 8.48 -4.27 0.01
N PHE A 110 8.79 -5.57 0.03
CA PHE A 110 9.70 -6.21 -0.92
C PHE A 110 9.29 -5.95 -2.38
N PHE A 111 8.03 -6.28 -2.74
CA PHE A 111 7.52 -6.03 -4.09
C PHE A 111 7.46 -4.53 -4.41
N GLY A 112 7.10 -3.70 -3.43
CA GLY A 112 7.07 -2.24 -3.55
C GLY A 112 8.40 -1.64 -3.95
N GLU A 113 9.47 -1.97 -3.23
CA GLU A 113 10.82 -1.47 -3.48
C GLU A 113 11.32 -1.91 -4.87
N GLY A 114 11.06 -3.17 -5.26
CA GLY A 114 11.41 -3.69 -6.58
C GLY A 114 10.67 -2.98 -7.73
N LEU A 115 9.35 -2.77 -7.57
CA LEU A 115 8.53 -2.09 -8.58
C LEU A 115 8.93 -0.62 -8.72
N VAL A 116 9.23 0.08 -7.64
CA VAL A 116 9.76 1.46 -7.70
C VAL A 116 11.10 1.48 -8.43
N ALA A 117 12.04 0.60 -8.07
CA ALA A 117 13.36 0.55 -8.71
C ALA A 117 13.25 0.29 -10.23
N ILE A 118 12.52 -0.74 -10.64
CA ILE A 118 12.35 -1.09 -12.06
C ILE A 118 11.63 0.03 -12.81
N SER A 119 10.55 0.58 -12.26
CA SER A 119 9.81 1.68 -12.91
C SER A 119 10.70 2.90 -13.08
N SER A 120 11.52 3.24 -12.08
CA SER A 120 12.48 4.33 -12.16
C SER A 120 13.59 4.08 -13.19
N ILE A 121 14.11 2.86 -13.29
CA ILE A 121 15.12 2.50 -14.30
C ILE A 121 14.53 2.60 -15.72
N LEU A 122 13.32 2.09 -15.94
CA LEU A 122 12.71 2.05 -17.27
C LEU A 122 12.25 3.43 -17.76
N THR A 123 11.86 4.31 -16.85
CA THR A 123 11.24 5.61 -17.22
C THR A 123 12.16 6.81 -16.95
N GLY A 124 13.16 6.67 -16.08
CA GLY A 124 13.97 7.77 -15.56
C GLY A 124 13.23 8.67 -14.56
N LEU A 125 12.01 8.30 -14.15
CA LEU A 125 11.17 9.08 -13.24
C LEU A 125 11.18 8.54 -11.82
N ARG A 126 10.95 9.44 -10.86
CA ARG A 126 10.84 9.09 -9.46
C ARG A 126 9.42 8.65 -9.14
N PHE A 127 9.31 7.50 -8.50
CA PHE A 127 8.04 6.97 -8.01
C PHE A 127 7.98 7.02 -6.48
N ARG A 128 6.77 7.17 -5.97
CA ARG A 128 6.51 7.12 -4.53
C ARG A 128 6.59 5.69 -4.04
N LYS A 129 7.12 5.49 -2.84
CA LYS A 129 7.02 4.20 -2.14
C LYS A 129 5.56 3.80 -1.95
N MET A 130 5.29 2.51 -1.99
CA MET A 130 3.94 1.98 -1.72
C MET A 130 3.60 1.98 -0.23
N MET A 131 4.60 1.80 0.64
CA MET A 131 4.43 1.65 2.09
C MET A 131 5.49 2.48 2.82
N GLU A 132 5.14 3.03 3.99
CA GLU A 132 6.06 3.78 4.85
C GLU A 132 5.99 3.24 6.30
N ASN A 133 6.54 2.04 6.49
CA ASN A 133 6.60 1.32 7.77
C ASN A 133 5.32 1.45 8.64
N PRO A 134 4.14 1.06 8.12
CA PRO A 134 2.87 1.31 8.79
C PRO A 134 2.74 0.51 10.09
N VAL A 135 3.29 -0.70 10.17
CA VAL A 135 3.14 -1.57 11.36
C VAL A 135 3.83 -0.97 12.59
N PHE A 136 5.06 -0.45 12.44
CA PHE A 136 5.87 -0.05 13.60
C PHE A 136 5.86 1.46 13.88
N THR A 137 5.47 2.30 12.92
CA THR A 137 5.55 3.75 13.09
C THR A 137 4.19 4.43 13.20
N SER A 138 3.08 3.73 12.97
CA SER A 138 1.75 4.35 13.01
C SER A 138 1.34 4.72 14.44
N ALA A 139 0.97 5.99 14.65
CA ALA A 139 0.51 6.48 15.94
C ALA A 139 -1.02 6.38 16.13
N SER A 140 -1.76 6.12 15.05
CA SER A 140 -3.22 5.96 15.07
C SER A 140 -3.70 5.18 13.83
N PRO A 141 -4.94 4.64 13.83
CA PRO A 141 -5.54 4.05 12.63
C PRO A 141 -5.60 5.03 11.45
N SER A 142 -5.88 6.30 11.72
CA SER A 142 -5.89 7.35 10.69
C SER A 142 -4.51 7.58 10.08
N ASP A 143 -3.45 7.50 10.87
CA ASP A 143 -2.06 7.62 10.39
C ASP A 143 -1.65 6.39 9.56
N PHE A 144 -2.03 5.19 10.02
CA PHE A 144 -1.84 3.94 9.29
C PHE A 144 -2.46 3.99 7.89
N TRP A 145 -3.78 4.16 7.79
CA TRP A 145 -4.50 4.14 6.52
C TRP A 145 -4.32 5.42 5.69
N GLY A 146 -4.03 6.54 6.34
CA GLY A 146 -3.95 7.84 5.71
C GLY A 146 -2.60 8.14 5.10
N GLN A 147 -1.50 7.68 5.70
CA GLN A 147 -0.17 8.20 5.37
C GLN A 147 0.93 7.14 5.23
N LYS A 148 0.66 5.88 5.59
CA LYS A 148 1.72 4.85 5.66
C LYS A 148 1.38 3.55 4.93
N TRP A 149 0.10 3.18 4.87
CA TRP A 149 -0.39 2.01 4.17
C TRP A 149 -0.87 2.36 2.76
N ASN A 150 -0.35 1.63 1.77
CA ASN A 150 -0.78 1.64 0.38
C ASN A 150 -0.97 3.05 -0.21
N LEU A 151 0.13 3.80 -0.26
CA LEU A 151 0.15 5.21 -0.65
C LEU A 151 -0.30 5.46 -2.08
N VAL A 152 -0.16 4.45 -2.95
CA VAL A 152 -0.67 4.49 -4.32
C VAL A 152 -2.20 4.52 -4.31
N ILE A 153 -2.85 3.56 -3.65
CA ILE A 153 -4.31 3.52 -3.57
C ILE A 153 -4.86 4.73 -2.79
N HIS A 154 -4.15 5.17 -1.75
CA HIS A 154 -4.50 6.40 -1.04
C HIS A 154 -4.59 7.61 -1.98
N GLU A 155 -3.56 7.85 -2.80
CA GLU A 155 -3.54 8.98 -3.73
C GLU A 155 -4.60 8.84 -4.83
N ASN A 156 -4.84 7.62 -5.33
CA ASN A 156 -5.90 7.35 -6.29
C ASN A 156 -7.29 7.65 -5.72
N LEU A 157 -7.62 7.14 -4.53
CA LEU A 157 -8.89 7.44 -3.87
C LEU A 157 -9.01 8.93 -3.53
N LYS A 158 -7.90 9.56 -3.13
CA LYS A 158 -7.87 11.00 -2.83
C LYS A 158 -8.19 11.85 -4.06
N ARG A 159 -7.64 11.51 -5.22
CA ARG A 159 -7.85 12.26 -6.49
C ARG A 159 -9.16 11.89 -7.19
N GLY A 160 -9.52 10.61 -7.16
CA GLY A 160 -10.68 10.06 -7.86
C GLY A 160 -11.99 10.18 -7.09
N VAL A 161 -11.95 10.19 -5.75
CA VAL A 161 -13.16 10.18 -4.91
C VAL A 161 -13.16 11.33 -3.91
N TYR A 162 -12.15 11.43 -3.05
CA TYR A 162 -12.16 12.38 -1.93
C TYR A 162 -12.23 13.83 -2.40
N LYS A 163 -11.29 14.27 -3.25
CA LYS A 163 -11.24 15.66 -3.74
C LYS A 163 -12.52 16.04 -4.51
N PRO A 164 -13.03 15.23 -5.47
CA PRO A 164 -14.28 15.53 -6.16
C PRO A 164 -15.49 15.65 -5.22
N VAL A 165 -15.66 14.74 -4.26
CA VAL A 165 -16.76 14.79 -3.29
C VAL A 165 -16.60 15.99 -2.36
N ARG A 166 -15.37 16.27 -1.88
CA ARG A 166 -15.08 17.39 -0.99
C ARG A 166 -15.35 18.76 -1.60
N LYS A 167 -15.29 18.89 -2.93
CA LYS A 167 -15.68 20.12 -3.65
C LYS A 167 -17.17 20.45 -3.51
N ARG A 168 -18.02 19.45 -3.22
CA ARG A 168 -19.49 19.59 -3.16
C ARG A 168 -20.10 19.29 -1.79
N PHE A 169 -19.42 18.50 -0.96
CA PHE A 169 -19.93 18.00 0.31
C PHE A 169 -18.93 18.19 1.46
N SER A 170 -19.41 17.90 2.68
CA SER A 170 -18.60 18.03 3.90
C SER A 170 -17.42 17.05 3.92
N ARG A 171 -16.45 17.32 4.82
CA ARG A 171 -15.28 16.44 5.02
C ARG A 171 -15.69 15.01 5.37
N ASN A 172 -16.70 14.84 6.23
CA ASN A 172 -17.16 13.53 6.68
C ASN A 172 -17.77 12.74 5.53
N VAL A 173 -18.59 13.39 4.69
CA VAL A 173 -19.15 12.75 3.50
C VAL A 173 -18.03 12.30 2.55
N ALA A 174 -17.05 13.16 2.27
CA ALA A 174 -15.92 12.78 1.42
C ALA A 174 -15.10 11.61 1.99
N MET A 175 -14.88 11.57 3.30
CA MET A 175 -14.19 10.47 3.98
C MET A 175 -14.99 9.16 3.83
N VAL A 176 -16.28 9.18 4.14
CA VAL A 176 -17.17 8.01 4.03
C VAL A 176 -17.25 7.54 2.59
N SER A 177 -17.40 8.43 1.62
CA SER A 177 -17.41 8.07 0.20
C SER A 177 -16.11 7.40 -0.24
N SER A 178 -14.94 7.90 0.20
CA SER A 178 -13.66 7.25 -0.08
C SER A 178 -13.53 5.88 0.56
N PHE A 179 -14.03 5.72 1.80
CA PHE A 179 -14.06 4.43 2.48
C PHE A 179 -14.96 3.42 1.77
N VAL A 180 -16.18 3.82 1.40
CA VAL A 180 -17.13 2.98 0.66
C VAL A 180 -16.57 2.59 -0.71
N ALA A 181 -16.01 3.54 -1.46
CA ALA A 181 -15.39 3.26 -2.75
C ALA A 181 -14.26 2.23 -2.60
N SER A 182 -13.39 2.38 -1.59
CA SER A 182 -12.36 1.40 -1.26
C SER A 182 -12.96 0.02 -0.98
N GLY A 183 -14.00 -0.07 -0.15
CA GLY A 183 -14.68 -1.33 0.17
C GLY A 183 -15.27 -2.04 -1.04
N ILE A 184 -15.92 -1.28 -1.95
CA ILE A 184 -16.46 -1.82 -3.21
C ILE A 184 -15.35 -2.42 -4.08
N PHE A 185 -14.17 -1.76 -4.16
CA PHE A 185 -13.04 -2.32 -4.90
C PHE A 185 -12.54 -3.64 -4.31
N HIS A 186 -12.50 -3.76 -2.98
CA HIS A 186 -12.13 -5.03 -2.35
C HIS A 186 -13.15 -6.13 -2.65
N GLU A 187 -14.45 -5.83 -2.52
CA GLU A 187 -15.51 -6.79 -2.83
C GLU A 187 -15.45 -7.23 -4.31
N TRP A 188 -15.20 -6.30 -5.22
CA TRP A 188 -15.06 -6.61 -6.64
C TRP A 188 -13.86 -7.52 -6.94
N ILE A 189 -12.71 -7.30 -6.28
CA ILE A 189 -11.53 -8.16 -6.43
C ILE A 189 -11.78 -9.56 -5.83
N LEU A 190 -12.54 -9.66 -4.74
CA LEU A 190 -12.84 -10.93 -4.07
C LEU A 190 -13.92 -11.75 -4.79
N LEU A 191 -14.96 -11.09 -5.30
CA LEU A 191 -16.04 -11.73 -6.06
C LEU A 191 -15.70 -11.94 -7.54
N GLY A 192 -14.70 -11.22 -8.03
CA GLY A 192 -14.19 -11.34 -9.39
C GLY A 192 -13.55 -12.70 -9.60
N LYS A 193 -14.34 -13.64 -10.12
CA LYS A 193 -13.83 -14.84 -10.80
C LYS A 193 -12.93 -14.44 -11.97
#